data_AF-A0A920W226-F1
#
_entry.id   AF-A0A920W226-F1
#
_cell.length_a   1.000
_cell.length_b   1.000
_cell.length_c   1.000
_cell.angle_alpha   90.00
_cell.angle_beta   90.00
_cell.angle_gamma   90.00
#
_symmetry.space_group_name_H-M   'P 1'
#
loop_
_entity.id
_entity.type
_entity.pdbx_description
1 polymer ?
#
loop_
_entity_poly.entity_id
_entity_poly.type
_entity_poly.pdbx_seq_one_letter_code
_entity_poly.pdbx_strand_id
1 'polypeptide(L)' 'MKKFYDALKPGGMVLIETYNVDYLKYRQFNAKWALKTNELLDIFKRMRVLRYQDYDDAREAYSSIIAQKP' A
#
# COMPACT_ATOMS: atom_id res chain seq x y z
N MET A 1 -6.90 0.19 11.58
CA MET A 1 -7.33 0.30 10.17
C MET A 1 -8.77 0.73 9.91
N LYS A 2 -9.71 0.66 10.87
CA LYS A 2 -11.09 1.17 10.71
C LYS A 2 -11.18 2.59 10.12
N LYS A 3 -10.21 3.45 10.47
CA LYS A 3 -10.19 4.88 10.10
C LYS A 3 -10.30 5.17 8.60
N PHE A 4 -9.59 4.46 7.71
CA PHE A 4 -9.67 4.74 6.27
C PHE A 4 -11.02 4.31 5.67
N TYR A 5 -11.45 3.08 5.96
CA TYR A 5 -12.72 2.57 5.47
C TYR A 5 -13.91 3.38 6.00
N ASP A 6 -13.89 3.76 7.28
CA ASP A 6 -14.98 4.49 7.93
C ASP A 6 -15.02 5.97 7.52
N ALA A 7 -13.87 6.56 7.14
CA ALA A 7 -13.80 7.95 6.67
C ALA A 7 -14.32 8.15 5.23
N LEU A 8 -14.33 7.08 4.42
CA LEU A 8 -14.79 7.14 3.03
C LEU A 8 -16.30 6.97 2.92
N LYS A 9 -16.94 7.74 2.04
CA LYS A 9 -18.30 7.47 1.57
C LYS A 9 -18.30 6.27 0.59
N PRO A 10 -19.44 5.59 0.36
CA PRO A 10 -19.57 4.62 -0.73
C PRO A 10 -19.11 5.23 -2.07
N GLY A 11 -18.36 4.46 -2.86
CA GLY A 11 -17.69 4.93 -4.08
C GLY A 11 -16.42 5.75 -3.86
N GLY A 12 -16.12 6.16 -2.62
CA GLY A 12 -14.89 6.88 -2.26
C GLY A 12 -13.64 6.01 -2.44
N MET A 13 -12.52 6.64 -2.80
CA MET A 13 -11.29 5.94 -3.14
C MET A 13 -10.13 6.30 -2.21
N VAL A 14 -9.17 5.38 -2.12
CA VAL A 14 -7.88 5.59 -1.49
C VAL A 14 -6.78 5.28 -2.50
N LEU A 15 -5.75 6.12 -2.51
CA LEU A 15 -4.48 5.91 -3.20
C LEU A 15 -3.38 5.95 -2.14
N ILE A 16 -2.60 4.88 -2.05
CA ILE A 16 -1.40 4.83 -1.19
C ILE A 16 -0.23 4.34 -2.03
N GLU A 17 0.91 4.99 -1.87
CA GLU A 17 2.20 4.55 -2.37
C GLU A 17 3.24 4.82 -1.28
N THR A 18 4.01 3.81 -0.91
CA THR A 18 5.07 3.94 0.10
C THR A 18 6.08 2.81 0.00
N TYR A 19 7.24 3.00 0.62
CA TYR A 19 8.32 2.03 0.65
C TYR A 19 7.88 0.68 1.22
N ASN A 20 8.32 -0.38 0.56
CA ASN A 20 8.16 -1.75 1.02
C ASN A 20 9.49 -2.29 1.56
N VAL A 21 9.48 -3.51 2.08
CA VAL A 21 10.67 -4.16 2.62
C VAL A 21 11.80 -4.31 1.59
N ASP A 22 11.49 -4.36 0.30
CA ASP A 22 12.51 -4.44 -0.76
C ASP A 22 13.31 -3.14 -0.90
N TYR A 23 12.77 -2.00 -0.44
CA TYR A 23 13.49 -0.71 -0.41
C TYR A 23 14.77 -0.77 0.42
N LEU A 24 14.80 -1.64 1.44
CA LEU A 24 15.96 -1.84 2.32
C LEU A 24 17.17 -2.42 1.59
N LYS A 25 16.99 -3.01 0.40
CA LYS A 25 18.09 -3.45 -0.47
C LYS A 25 18.91 -2.27 -0.98
N TYR A 26 18.29 -1.10 -1.14
CA TYR A 26 18.86 0.06 -1.84
C TYR A 26 19.22 1.22 -0.92
N ARG A 27 18.60 1.30 0.27
CA ARG A 27 18.74 2.42 1.21
C ARG A 27 18.69 1.96 2.66
N GLN A 28 19.44 2.64 3.52
CA GLN A 28 19.27 2.50 4.97
C GLN A 28 17.98 3.21 5.39
N PHE A 29 16.94 2.42 5.68
CA PHE A 29 15.65 2.88 6.15
C PHE A 29 15.20 2.03 7.34
N ASN A 30 14.38 2.60 8.22
CA ASN A 30 13.91 1.84 9.37
C ASN A 30 12.83 0.84 8.92
N ALA A 31 13.17 -0.44 8.94
CA ALA A 31 12.29 -1.54 8.51
C ALA A 31 10.91 -1.53 9.17
N LYS A 32 10.75 -0.94 10.37
CA LYS A 32 9.45 -0.85 11.06
C LYS A 32 8.43 0.03 10.32
N TRP A 33 8.89 0.87 9.41
CA TRP A 33 8.05 1.76 8.60
C TRP A 33 7.87 1.28 7.16
N ALA A 34 8.53 0.19 6.78
CA ALA A 34 8.43 -0.38 5.45
C ALA A 34 7.27 -1.39 5.41
N LEU A 35 6.47 -1.33 4.35
CA LEU A 35 5.39 -2.30 4.14
C LEU A 35 5.96 -3.70 3.90
N LYS A 36 5.37 -4.69 4.56
CA LYS A 36 5.60 -6.09 4.22
C LYS A 36 4.96 -6.42 2.87
N THR A 37 5.43 -7.50 2.26
CA THR A 37 4.85 -8.04 1.03
C THR A 37 3.33 -8.20 1.17
N ASN A 38 2.58 -7.65 0.23
CA ASN A 38 1.11 -7.68 0.18
C ASN A 38 0.39 -7.03 1.39
N GLU A 39 1.07 -6.25 2.23
CA GLU A 39 0.45 -5.66 3.41
C GLU A 39 -0.72 -4.72 3.04
N LEU A 40 -0.60 -3.95 1.96
CA LEU A 40 -1.69 -3.09 1.47
C LEU A 40 -2.93 -3.90 1.06
N LEU A 41 -2.75 -5.10 0.50
CA LEU A 41 -3.88 -5.96 0.13
C LEU A 41 -4.64 -6.45 1.37
N ASP A 42 -3.93 -6.82 2.44
CA ASP A 42 -4.58 -7.18 3.71
C ASP A 42 -5.27 -5.96 4.36
N ILE A 43 -4.61 -4.80 4.31
CA ILE A 43 -5.15 -3.53 4.82
C ILE A 43 -6.49 -3.18 4.17
N PHE A 44 -6.57 -3.31 2.84
CA PHE A 44 -7.70 -2.88 2.03
C PHE A 44 -8.58 -4.03 1.53
N LYS A 45 -8.47 -5.24 2.10
CA LYS A 45 -9.24 -6.43 1.67
C LYS A 45 -10.76 -6.31 1.68
N ARG A 46 -11.29 -5.30 2.37
CA ARG A 46 -12.74 -4.97 2.42
C ARG A 46 -13.19 -4.00 1.33
N MET A 47 -12.27 -3.49 0.53
CA MET A 47 -12.51 -2.55 -0.55
C MET A 47 -12.31 -3.25 -1.90
N ARG A 48 -12.92 -2.70 -2.95
CA ARG A 48 -12.64 -3.12 -4.32
C ARG A 48 -11.26 -2.61 -4.72
N VAL A 49 -10.27 -3.48 -4.80
CA VAL A 49 -8.93 -3.13 -5.30
C VAL A 49 -9.01 -2.93 -6.81
N LEU A 50 -8.68 -1.72 -7.26
CA LEU A 50 -8.66 -1.34 -8.68
C LEU A 50 -7.27 -1.54 -9.30
N ARG A 51 -6.22 -1.28 -8.50
CA ARG A 51 -4.83 -1.52 -8.88
C ARG A 51 -4.02 -1.83 -7.64
N TYR A 52 -3.13 -2.81 -7.74
CA TYR A 52 -2.07 -3.07 -6.78
C TYR A 52 -0.78 -3.28 -7.57
N GLN A 53 0.33 -2.79 -7.04
CA GLN A 53 1.64 -2.98 -7.64
C GLN A 53 2.70 -3.07 -6.54
N ASP A 54 3.57 -4.06 -6.66
CA ASP A 54 4.91 -4.01 -6.09
C ASP A 54 5.87 -3.59 -7.20
N TYR A 55 6.62 -2.54 -6.95
CA TYR A 55 7.61 -1.99 -7.88
C TYR A 55 9.01 -2.14 -7.28
N ASP A 56 9.96 -2.53 -8.12
CA ASP A 56 11.39 -2.60 -7.83
C ASP A 56 12.13 -2.38 -9.16
N ASP A 57 12.98 -1.35 -9.25
CA ASP A 57 13.81 -1.05 -10.43
C ASP A 57 15.32 -1.15 -10.17
N ALA A 58 15.70 -1.89 -9.13
CA ALA A 58 17.07 -2.01 -8.65
C ALA A 58 17.69 -0.68 -8.15
N ARG A 59 16.91 0.38 -8.00
CA ARG A 59 17.32 1.66 -7.38
C ARG A 59 16.38 2.05 -6.25
N GLU A 60 15.09 1.78 -6.41
CA GLU A 60 14.03 2.06 -5.47
C GLU A 60 12.97 0.95 -5.53
N ALA A 61 12.27 0.76 -4.41
CA ALA A 61 11.17 -0.19 -4.33
C ALA A 61 10.05 0.37 -3.45
N TYR A 62 8.81 0.14 -3.87
CA TYR A 62 7.61 0.61 -3.20
C TYR A 62 6.42 -0.30 -3.53
N SER A 63 5.39 -0.22 -2.70
CA SER A 63 4.09 -0.80 -3.01
C SER A 63 3.06 0.31 -3.18
N SER A 64 2.19 0.17 -4.17
CA SER A 64 1.08 1.09 -4.39
C SER A 64 -0.26 0.36 -4.51
N ILE A 65 -1.32 1.03 -4.05
CA ILE A 65 -2.69 0.52 -4.16
C ILE A 65 -3.68 1.65 -4.46
N ILE A 66 -4.62 1.35 -5.35
CA ILE A 66 -5.86 2.11 -5.53
C ILE A 66 -7.00 1.19 -5.15
N ALA A 67 -7.80 1.59 -4.15
CA ALA A 67 -8.96 0.83 -3.72
C ALA A 67 -10.19 1.73 -3.56
N GLN A 68 -11.36 1.18 -3.85
CA GLN A 68 -12.65 1.87 -3.78
C GLN A 68 -13.54 1.23 -2.72
N LYS A 69 -14.15 2.06 -1.87
CA LYS A 69 -15.18 1.60 -0.94
C LYS A 69 -16.43 1.23 -1.76
N PRO A 70 -16.94 -0.01 -1.61
CA PRO A 70 -18.18 -0.42 -2.27
C PRO A 70 -19.34 0.53 -1.98
#